data_AF-A0A0J1IIA5-F1
#
_entry.id   AF-A0A0J1IIA5-F1
#
_cell.length_a   1.000
_cell.length_b   1.000
_cell.length_c   1.000
_cell.angle_alpha   90.00
_cell.angle_beta   90.00
_cell.angle_gamma   90.00
#
_symmetry.space_group_name_H-M   'P 1'
#
loop_
_entity.id
_entity.type
_entity.pdbx_description
1 polymer ?
#
loop_
_entity_poly.entity_id
_entity_poly.type
_entity_poly.pdbx_seq_one_letter_code
_entity_poly.pdbx_strand_id
1 'polypeptide(L)' 'MGSWKDYYQPQLKKIVYAINRPNLIKLIEDHEKRGWEQASEIKEYGYGLGILMIFEKGEKKHASNS' A
#
# COMPACT_ATOMS: atom_id res chain seq x y z
N MET A 1 -9.62 -19.49 25.08
CA MET A 1 -10.08 -18.09 25.16
C MET A 1 -9.06 -17.23 24.43
N GLY A 2 -9.43 -16.65 23.30
CA GLY A 2 -8.51 -15.84 22.48
C GLY A 2 -8.11 -14.56 23.20
N SER A 3 -6.80 -14.34 23.35
CA SER A 3 -6.22 -13.16 23.98
C SER A 3 -6.46 -11.94 23.09
N TRP A 4 -6.86 -10.80 23.67
CA TRP A 4 -7.02 -9.48 23.02
C TRP A 4 -5.70 -8.89 22.46
N LYS A 5 -4.65 -9.70 22.28
CA LYS A 5 -3.26 -9.28 22.06
C LYS A 5 -2.69 -9.61 20.68
N ASP A 6 -3.49 -10.07 19.73
CA ASP A 6 -3.03 -10.14 18.34
C ASP A 6 -3.26 -8.77 17.66
N TYR A 7 -2.46 -7.78 18.06
CA TYR A 7 -2.40 -6.49 17.37
C TYR A 7 -1.74 -6.71 15.99
N TYR A 8 -2.54 -7.10 15.00
CA TYR A 8 -2.13 -7.01 13.60
C TYR A 8 -1.89 -5.53 13.31
N GLN A 9 -0.67 -5.15 12.92
CA GLN A 9 -0.50 -3.86 12.25
C GLN A 9 -1.17 -3.98 10.89
N PRO A 10 -2.27 -3.24 10.62
CA PRO A 10 -2.94 -3.34 9.34
C PRO A 10 -1.99 -2.84 8.25
N GLN A 11 -1.83 -3.65 7.20
CA GLN A 11 -1.09 -3.25 6.01
C GLN A 11 -1.59 -1.89 5.52
N LEU A 12 -0.70 -0.93 5.37
CA LEU A 12 -1.09 0.39 4.88
C LEU A 12 -1.40 0.27 3.39
N LYS A 13 -2.54 0.85 2.99
CA LYS A 13 -3.00 0.87 1.60
C LYS A 13 -3.30 2.30 1.20
N LYS A 14 -3.03 2.66 -0.05
CA LYS A 14 -3.43 3.95 -0.62
C LYS A 14 -3.74 3.82 -2.10
N ILE A 15 -4.52 4.76 -2.60
CA ILE A 15 -4.70 4.96 -4.05
C ILE A 15 -3.77 6.09 -4.47
N VAL A 16 -2.93 5.83 -5.48
CA VAL A 16 -2.15 6.87 -6.15
C VAL A 16 -2.91 7.29 -7.40
N TYR A 17 -3.10 8.60 -7.59
CA TYR A 17 -3.95 9.18 -8.63
C TYR A 17 -3.23 10.29 -9.40
N ALA A 18 -3.47 10.36 -10.71
CA ALA A 18 -3.15 11.53 -11.52
C ALA A 18 -4.10 11.67 -12.71
N ILE A 19 -4.24 12.90 -13.23
CA ILE A 19 -5.09 13.20 -14.40
C ILE A 19 -4.59 12.50 -15.67
N ASN A 20 -3.27 12.38 -15.84
CA ASN A 20 -2.67 11.80 -17.04
C ASN A 20 -1.65 10.70 -16.68
N ARG A 21 -1.40 9.83 -17.64
CA ARG A 21 -0.54 8.66 -17.47
C ARG A 21 0.92 9.02 -17.12
N PRO A 22 1.58 9.99 -17.76
CA PRO A 22 2.97 10.33 -17.43
C PRO A 22 3.15 10.75 -15.96
N ASN A 23 2.24 11.58 -15.43
CA ASN A 23 2.29 11.99 -14.02
C ASN A 23 2.01 10.83 -13.08
N LEU A 24 1.10 9.91 -13.44
CA LEU A 24 0.82 8.74 -12.64
C LEU A 24 2.06 7.84 -12.52
N ILE A 25 2.73 7.56 -13.63
CA ILE A 25 3.96 6.74 -13.64
C ILE A 25 5.04 7.36 -12.75
N LYS A 26 5.28 8.67 -12.87
CA LYS A 26 6.24 9.38 -12.00
C LYS A 26 5.88 9.24 -10.51
N LEU A 27 4.60 9.38 -10.17
CA LEU A 27 4.15 9.19 -8.79
C LEU A 27 4.36 7.76 -8.31
N ILE A 28 4.08 6.76 -9.15
CA ILE A 28 4.32 5.35 -8.81
C ILE A 28 5.80 5.12 -8.49
N GLU A 29 6.71 5.53 -9.38
CA GLU A 29 8.15 5.39 -9.17
C GLU A 29 8.63 6.07 -7.88
N ASP A 30 8.13 7.28 -7.61
CA ASP A 30 8.48 8.00 -6.38
C ASP A 30 7.95 7.30 -5.12
N HIS A 31 6.84 6.58 -5.22
CA HIS A 31 6.31 5.78 -4.13
C HIS A 31 7.04 4.44 -3.97
N GLU A 32 7.43 3.80 -5.05
CA GLU A 32 8.27 2.60 -5.05
C GLU A 32 9.62 2.87 -4.40
N LYS A 33 10.27 3.99 -4.71
CA LYS A 33 11.50 4.45 -4.03
C LYS A 33 11.33 4.63 -2.52
N ARG A 34 10.10 4.85 -2.05
CA ARG A 34 9.77 5.00 -0.62
C ARG A 34 9.38 3.68 0.04
N GLY A 35 9.29 2.57 -0.69
CA GLY A 35 8.92 1.25 -0.19
C GLY A 35 7.44 0.88 -0.38
N TRP A 36 6.71 1.58 -1.26
CA TRP A 36 5.36 1.18 -1.64
C TRP A 36 5.39 0.22 -2.82
N GLU A 37 4.45 -0.71 -2.86
CA GLU A 37 4.34 -1.71 -3.92
C GLU A 37 3.00 -1.57 -4.63
N GLN A 38 2.99 -1.84 -5.94
CA GLN A 38 1.76 -1.88 -6.73
C GLN A 38 0.95 -3.14 -6.37
N ALA A 39 -0.32 -2.96 -6.02
CA ALA A 39 -1.22 -4.05 -5.63
C ALA A 39 -2.40 -4.24 -6.59
N SER A 40 -2.52 -3.40 -7.63
CA SER A 40 -3.50 -3.54 -8.70
C SER A 40 -2.95 -3.02 -10.02
N GLU A 41 -3.68 -3.26 -11.09
CA GLU A 41 -3.45 -2.59 -12.37
C GLU A 41 -3.84 -1.10 -12.30
N ILE A 42 -3.28 -0.29 -13.20
CA ILE A 42 -3.69 1.10 -13.42
C ILE A 42 -5.05 1.09 -14.13
N LYS A 43 -6.04 1.80 -13.58
CA LYS A 43 -7.38 1.94 -14.17
C LYS A 43 -7.91 3.35 -14.08
N GLU A 44 -8.97 3.63 -14.83
CA GLU A 44 -9.70 4.89 -14.69
C GLU A 44 -10.26 5.04 -13.27
N TYR A 45 -10.07 6.23 -12.71
CA TYR A 45 -10.50 6.59 -11.37
C TYR A 45 -10.94 8.05 -11.36
N GLY A 46 -12.25 8.31 -11.28
CA GLY A 46 -12.79 9.66 -11.43
C GLY A 46 -12.44 10.25 -12.81
N TYR A 47 -11.82 11.43 -12.85
CA TYR A 47 -11.42 12.13 -14.08
C TYR A 47 -10.01 11.80 -14.58
N GLY A 48 -9.38 10.76 -14.04
CA GLY A 48 -8.00 10.40 -14.39
C GLY A 48 -7.73 8.92 -14.19
N LEU A 49 -6.50 8.59 -13.81
CA LEU A 49 -6.02 7.23 -13.63
C LEU A 49 -5.61 7.02 -12.17
N GLY A 50 -5.87 5.82 -11.65
CA GLY A 50 -5.53 5.42 -10.30
C GLY A 50 -4.98 4.01 -10.21
N ILE A 51 -4.17 3.76 -9.17
CA ILE A 51 -3.62 2.44 -8.83
C ILE A 51 -3.64 2.25 -7.32
N LEU A 52 -3.97 1.03 -6.87
CA LEU A 52 -3.82 0.64 -5.47
C LEU A 52 -2.35 0.32 -5.18
N MET A 53 -1.79 0.97 -4.17
CA MET A 53 -0.47 0.63 -3.64
C MET A 53 -0.55 0.23 -2.17
N ILE A 54 0.32 -0.69 -1.76
CA ILE A 54 0.46 -1.20 -0.40
C ILE A 54 1.84 -0.85 0.14
N PHE A 55 1.95 -0.70 1.46
CA PHE A 55 3.23 -0.54 2.14
C PHE A 55 3.44 -1.75 3.06
N GLU A 56 4.55 -2.45 2.91
CA GLU A 56 4.86 -3.57 3.78
C GLU A 56 5.20 -3.08 5.19
N LYS A 57 4.23 -3.25 6.11
CA LYS A 57 4.49 -3.52 7.52
C LYS A 57 3.32 -4.30 8.10
N GLY A 58 3.47 -5.61 8.10
CA GLY A 58 2.54 -6.56 8.70
C GLY A 58 3.17 -7.94 8.88
N GLU A 59 4.48 -8.03 9.09
CA GLU A 59 5.07 -9.28 9.57
C GLU A 59 4.45 -9.61 10.94
N LYS A 60 3.92 -10.82 11.09
CA LYS A 60 3.65 -11.41 12.41
C LYS A 60 4.99 -11.57 13.13
N LYS A 61 5.44 -10.54 13.84
CA LYS A 61 6.45 -10.75 14.87
C LYS A 61 5.72 -11.40 16.04
N HIS A 62 5.83 -12.73 16.13
CA HIS A 62 5.47 -13.44 17.35
C HIS A 62 6.18 -12.73 18.50
N ALA A 63 5.42 -12.27 19.49
CA ALA A 63 5.99 -11.85 20.75
C ALA A 63 6.53 -13.11 21.44
N SER A 64 7.78 -13.46 21.13
CA SER A 64 8.53 -14.47 21.88
C SER A 64 8.80 -13.90 23.26
N ASN A 65 7.91 -14.15 24.22
CA ASN A 65 8.25 -13.98 25.63
C ASN A 65 9.22 -15.11 26.00
N SER A 66 10.50 -14.76 26.16
CA SER A 66 11.48 -15.55 26.92
C SER A 66 11.16 -15.53 28.40
#